data_AF-A0A920S9E6-F1
#
_entry.id   AF-A0A920S9E6-F1
#
_cell.length_a   1.000
_cell.length_b   1.000
_cell.length_c   1.000
_cell.angle_alpha   90.00
_cell.angle_beta   90.00
_cell.angle_gamma   90.00
#
_symmetry.space_group_name_H-M   'P 1'
#
loop_
_entity.id
_entity.type
_entity.pdbx_description
1 polymer ?
#
loop_
_entity_poly.entity_id
_entity_poly.type
_entity_poly.pdbx_seq_one_letter_code
_entity_poly.pdbx_strand_id
1 'polypeptide(L)' 'MILGALTDLGMPLEHLENELSKLNVNGYRLEARQETRNEMRGTYLKVSMEGSIRYSPGQCSRL' A
#
# COMPACT_ATOMS: atom_id res chain seq x y z
N MET A 1 6.40 -6.34 4.23
CA MET A 1 5.79 -5.22 3.49
C MET A 1 6.46 -3.93 3.97
N ILE A 2 7.06 -3.13 3.08
CA ILE A 2 7.93 -2.01 3.48
C ILE A 2 7.15 -0.76 3.95
N LEU A 3 6.05 -0.43 3.28
CA LEU A 3 5.24 0.77 3.59
C LEU A 3 4.67 0.71 5.01
N GLY A 4 4.11 -0.43 5.40
CA GLY A 4 3.58 -0.63 6.75
C GLY A 4 4.62 -0.37 7.84
N ALA A 5 5.85 -0.87 7.65
CA ALA A 5 6.95 -0.67 8.59
C ALA A 5 7.36 0.81 8.71
N LEU A 6 7.35 1.57 7.60
CA LEU A 6 7.64 3.00 7.64
C LEU A 6 6.58 3.78 8.45
N THR A 7 5.30 3.46 8.25
CA THR A 7 4.21 4.04 9.06
C THR A 7 4.30 3.66 10.53
N ASP A 8 4.64 2.40 10.86
CA ASP A 8 4.80 1.96 12.26
C ASP A 8 5.98 2.66 12.95
N LEU A 9 7.02 3.03 12.21
CA LEU A 9 8.14 3.84 12.70
C LEU A 9 7.78 5.34 12.83
N GLY A 10 6.53 5.73 12.55
CA GLY A 10 6.02 7.08 12.74
C GLY A 10 6.05 7.96 11.49
N MET A 11 6.33 7.42 10.31
CA MET A 11 6.22 8.18 9.07
C MET A 11 4.77 8.57 8.80
N PRO A 12 4.45 9.88 8.61
CA PRO A 12 3.10 10.30 8.26
C PRO A 12 2.66 9.75 6.91
N LEU A 13 1.37 9.36 6.80
CA LEU A 13 0.81 8.85 5.55
C LEU A 13 0.95 9.84 4.39
N GLU A 14 0.70 11.13 4.64
CA GLU A 14 0.84 12.20 3.65
C GLU A 14 2.28 12.31 3.12
N HIS A 15 3.28 12.13 3.99
CA HIS A 15 4.68 12.13 3.58
C HIS A 15 4.98 10.93 2.68
N LEU A 16 4.45 9.75 3.03
CA LEU A 16 4.58 8.54 2.23
C LEU A 16 3.92 8.71 0.85
N GLU A 17 2.74 9.32 0.78
CA GLU A 17 2.04 9.63 -0.47
C GLU A 17 2.84 10.60 -1.35
N ASN A 18 3.44 11.64 -0.75
CA ASN A 18 4.30 12.60 -1.47
C ASN A 18 5.60 11.98 -2.00
N GLU A 19 6.20 11.02 -1.28
CA GLU A 19 7.38 10.31 -1.79
C GLU A 19 7.00 9.33 -2.91
N LEU A 20 5.87 8.64 -2.78
CA LEU A 20 5.41 7.71 -3.80
C LEU A 20 4.91 8.42 -5.07
N SER A 21 4.40 9.65 -4.96
CA SER A 21 3.97 10.44 -6.13
C SER A 21 5.15 10.87 -7.02
N LYS A 22 6.39 10.80 -6.51
CA LYS A 22 7.60 11.01 -7.32
C LYS A 22 7.92 9.80 -8.20
N LEU A 23 7.39 8.64 -7.86
CA LEU A 23 7.44 7.46 -8.70
C LEU A 23 6.31 7.57 -9.72
N ASN A 24 6.54 7.20 -10.98
CA ASN A 24 5.50 7.18 -12.02
C ASN A 24 4.57 5.96 -11.85
N VAL A 25 4.01 5.80 -10.65
CA VAL A 25 3.14 4.71 -10.24
C VAL A 25 1.82 5.35 -9.84
N ASN A 26 0.74 4.98 -10.53
CA ASN A 26 -0.58 5.57 -10.37
C ASN A 26 -1.64 4.47 -10.17
N GLY A 27 -2.88 4.86 -9.91
CA GLY A 27 -4.00 3.92 -9.80
C GLY A 27 -3.99 3.11 -8.51
N TYR A 28 -3.47 3.68 -7.42
CA TYR A 28 -3.59 3.12 -6.08
C TYR A 28 -4.05 4.17 -5.08
N ARG A 29 -4.63 3.71 -3.99
CA ARG A 29 -5.04 4.49 -2.83
C ARG A 29 -4.49 3.86 -1.57
N LEU A 30 -3.98 4.69 -0.66
CA LEU A 30 -3.48 4.26 0.63
C LEU A 30 -4.48 4.64 1.73
N GLU A 31 -4.65 3.74 2.68
CA GLU A 31 -5.37 4.01 3.93
C GLU A 31 -4.54 3.44 5.09
N ALA A 32 -4.28 4.25 6.11
CA ALA A 32 -3.59 3.81 7.32
C ALA A 32 -4.51 4.01 8.53
N ARG A 33 -4.65 2.97 9.35
CA ARG A 33 -5.42 3.04 10.60
C ARG A 33 -4.77 2.22 11.69
N GLN A 34 -4.98 2.63 12.93
CA GLN A 34 -4.60 1.82 14.09
C GLN A 34 -5.59 0.67 14.22
N GLU A 35 -5.06 -0.55 14.30
CA GLU A 35 -5.86 -1.74 14.58
C GLU A 35 -5.30 -2.51 15.76
N THR A 36 -6.20 -3.21 16.45
CA THR A 36 -5.84 -4.20 17.45
C THR A 36 -6.38 -5.55 17.01
N ARG A 37 -5.49 -6.54 16.89
CA ARG A 37 -5.84 -7.91 16.52
C ARG A 37 -5.08 -8.87 17.42
N ASN A 38 -5.81 -9.78 18.07
CA ASN A 38 -5.23 -10.76 18.99
C ASN A 38 -4.22 -10.12 19.96
N GLU A 39 -4.65 -9.06 20.65
CA GLU A 39 -3.84 -8.29 21.63
C GLU A 39 -2.66 -7.50 21.06
N MET A 40 -2.35 -7.61 19.77
CA MET A 40 -1.34 -6.81 19.11
C MET A 40 -1.95 -5.54 18.52
N ARG A 41 -1.38 -4.39 18.87
CA ARG A 41 -1.69 -3.09 18.27
C ARG A 41 -0.62 -2.72 17.25
N GLY A 42 -1.05 -2.26 16.07
CA GLY A 42 -0.15 -1.76 15.04
C GLY A 42 -0.88 -0.94 13.99
N THR A 43 -0.12 -0.42 13.02
CA THR A 43 -0.70 0.28 11.87
C THR A 43 -1.10 -0.72 10.80
N TYR A 44 -2.39 -0.80 10.54
CA TYR A 44 -2.89 -1.47 9.35
C TYR A 44 -2.82 -0.49 8.17
N LEU A 45 -1.87 -0.74 7.27
CA LEU A 45 -1.75 -0.01 6.01
C LEU A 45 -2.35 -0.85 4.87
N LYS A 46 -3.37 -0.29 4.22
CA LYS A 46 -4.08 -0.90 3.09
C LYS A 46 -3.72 -0.18 1.81
N VAL A 47 -3.41 -0.97 0.78
CA VAL A 47 -3.22 -0.49 -0.60
C VAL A 47 -4.37 -1.03 -1.44
N SER A 48 -5.14 -0.14 -2.03
CA SER A 48 -6.24 -0.47 -2.94
C SER A 48 -5.90 0.01 -4.34
N MET A 49 -6.02 -0.85 -5.34
CA MET A 49 -5.82 -0.46 -6.75
C MET A 49 -7.12 0.08 -7.33
N GLU A 50 -7.07 1.23 -8.00
CA GLU A 50 -8.17 1.79 -8.76
C GLU A 50 -8.17 1.18 -10.16
N GLY A 51 -9.16 0.33 -10.45
CA GLY A 51 -9.42 -0.16 -11.81
C GLY A 51 -8.43 -1.19 -12.37
N SER A 52 -7.87 -2.11 -11.58
CA SER A 52 -6.95 -3.12 -12.14
C SER A 52 -7.66 -4.29 -12.84
N ILE A 53 -7.31 -4.49 -14.11
CA ILE A 53 -7.30 -5.82 -14.72
C ILE A 53 -6.36 -6.66 -13.86
N ARG A 54 -6.90 -7.69 -13.21
CA ARG A 54 -6.08 -8.71 -12.55
C ARG A 54 -5.38 -9.49 -13.66
N TYR A 55 -4.10 -9.22 -13.86
CA TYR A 55 -3.27 -10.12 -14.66
C TYR A 55 -3.11 -11.42 -13.89
N SER A 56 -3.88 -12.42 -14.29
CA SER A 56 -3.65 -13.78 -13.82
C SER A 56 -2.36 -14.31 -14.46
N PRO A 57 -1.62 -15.22 -13.79
CA PRO A 57 -0.35 -15.74 -14.31
C PRO A 57 -0.43 -16.27 -15.76
N GLY A 58 -1.61 -16.71 -16.22
CA GLY A 58 -1.84 -17.17 -17.59
C GLY A 58 -1.87 -16.09 -18.67
N GLN A 59 -1.85 -14.80 -18.30
CA GLN A 59 -1.89 -13.68 -19.24
C GLN A 59 -0.49 -13.10 -19.55
N CYS A 60 0.55 -13.54 -18.83
CA CYS A 60 1.92 -13.06 -18.99
C CYS A 60 2.72 -13.80 -20.10
N SER A 61 2.14 -14.82 -20.73
CA SER A 61 2.82 -15.69 -21.72
C SER A 61 2.75 -15.21 -23.18
N ARG A 62 2.34 -13.97 -23.43
CA ARG A 62 2.15 -13.42 -24.79
C ARG A 62 2.80 -12.05 -25.01
N LEU A 63 3.95 -11.81 -24.38
CA LEU A 63 4.87 -10.72 -24.73
C LEU A 63 6.17 -11.30 -25.28
#